data_AF-A0A6J6M8B6-F1
#
_entry.id   AF-A0A6J6M8B6-F1
#
_cell.length_a   1.000
_cell.length_b   1.000
_cell.length_c   1.000
_cell.angle_alpha   90.00
_cell.angle_beta   90.00
_cell.angle_gamma   90.00
#
_symmetry.space_group_name_H-M   'P 1'
#
loop_
_entity.id
_entity.type
_entity.pdbx_description
1 polymer ?
#
loop_
_entity_poly.entity_id
_entity_poly.type
_entity_poly.pdbx_seq_one_letter_code
_entity_poly.pdbx_strand_id
1 'polypeptide(L)'
;MKDGTGAAVAGASVVGSWYKGTTLLSSKTQKTATTGIATSSSGAIAAVTGNTLKFCVTAITLTGATWNPAIYAPTTKTDCMLWTVP
;
A
#
# COMPACT_ATOMS: atom_id res chain seq x y z
N MET A 1 -6.72 -0.16 -6.05
CA MET A 1 -7.30 -1.50 -5.94
C MET A 1 -8.42 -1.62 -6.95
N LYS A 2 -8.55 -2.82 -7.53
CA LYS A 2 -9.59 -3.16 -8.49
C LYS A 2 -10.19 -4.51 -8.09
N ASP A 3 -11.45 -4.75 -8.43
CA ASP A 3 -12.07 -6.07 -8.25
C ASP A 3 -11.55 -7.06 -9.31
N GLY A 4 -12.03 -8.31 -9.26
CA GLY A 4 -11.67 -9.37 -10.22
C GLY A 4 -12.07 -9.09 -11.67
N THR A 5 -12.85 -8.03 -11.93
CA THR A 5 -13.24 -7.59 -13.28
C THR A 5 -12.41 -6.38 -13.75
N GLY A 6 -11.57 -5.83 -12.88
CA GLY A 6 -10.76 -4.64 -13.15
C GLY A 6 -11.45 -3.31 -12.80
N ALA A 7 -12.67 -3.33 -12.24
CA ALA A 7 -13.36 -2.12 -11.82
C ALA A 7 -12.74 -1.55 -10.54
N ALA A 8 -12.71 -0.22 -10.42
CA ALA A 8 -12.19 0.44 -9.23
C ALA A 8 -13.09 0.15 -8.02
N VAL A 9 -12.48 -0.22 -6.90
CA VAL A 9 -13.21 -0.47 -5.66
C VAL A 9 -12.93 0.66 -4.67
N ALA A 10 -14.00 1.26 -4.15
CA ALA A 10 -13.93 2.36 -3.20
C ALA A 10 -14.10 1.87 -1.76
N GLY A 11 -13.49 2.59 -0.81
CA GLY A 11 -13.78 2.42 0.62
C GLY A 11 -13.08 1.26 1.32
N ALA A 12 -12.23 0.46 0.66
CA ALA A 12 -11.42 -0.50 1.42
C ALA A 12 -10.29 0.22 2.12
N SER A 13 -9.97 -0.29 3.30
CA SER A 13 -8.87 0.13 4.13
C SER A 13 -7.61 -0.63 3.73
N VAL A 14 -6.58 0.10 3.31
CA VAL A 14 -5.27 -0.40 2.90
C VAL A 14 -4.24 0.05 3.94
N VAL A 15 -3.50 -0.90 4.48
CA VAL A 15 -2.39 -0.63 5.41
C VAL A 15 -1.09 -0.69 4.62
N GLY A 16 -0.32 0.39 4.67
CA GLY A 16 0.96 0.52 3.98
C GLY A 16 2.07 0.98 4.93
N SER A 17 3.24 0.36 4.82
CA SER A 17 4.40 0.59 5.67
C SER A 17 5.62 0.98 4.84
N TRP A 18 6.31 2.05 5.25
CA TRP A 18 7.52 2.56 4.64
C TRP A 18 8.75 2.18 5.45
N TYR A 19 9.77 1.67 4.78
CA TYR A 19 11.02 1.22 5.39
C TYR A 19 12.25 1.86 4.74
N LYS A 20 13.28 2.10 5.54
CA LYS A 20 14.65 2.35 5.08
C LYS A 20 15.50 1.14 5.47
N GLY A 21 15.87 0.33 4.49
CA GLY A 21 16.44 -1.00 4.76
C GLY A 21 15.42 -1.88 5.51
N THR A 22 15.74 -2.23 6.76
CA THR A 22 14.86 -2.99 7.67
C THR A 22 14.12 -2.10 8.69
N THR A 23 14.49 -0.83 8.80
CA THR A 23 13.88 0.10 9.77
C THR A 23 12.53 0.62 9.26
N LEU A 24 11.47 0.47 10.04
CA LEU A 24 10.15 1.04 9.76
C LEU A 24 10.18 2.55 10.04
N LEU A 25 9.88 3.37 9.02
CA LEU A 25 9.77 4.82 9.12
C LEU A 25 8.35 5.28 9.45
N SER A 26 7.36 4.63 8.84
CA SER A 26 5.96 5.03 8.98
C SER A 26 5.03 3.90 8.57
N SER A 27 3.92 3.72 9.27
CA SER A 27 2.82 2.85 8.84
C SER A 27 1.53 3.66 8.87
N LYS A 28 0.73 3.56 7.81
CA LYS A 28 -0.52 4.29 7.66
C LYS A 28 -1.60 3.41 7.06
N THR A 29 -2.78 3.59 7.60
CA THR A 29 -4.02 3.03 7.07
C THR A 29 -4.74 4.10 6.27
N GLN A 30 -5.09 3.81 5.03
CA GLN A 30 -5.79 4.73 4.13
C GLN A 30 -6.96 4.04 3.46
N LYS A 31 -8.03 4.78 3.20
CA LYS A 31 -9.15 4.25 2.42
C LYS A 31 -8.96 4.53 0.95
N THR A 32 -9.37 3.60 0.10
CA THR A 32 -9.40 3.86 -1.35
C THR A 32 -10.50 4.85 -1.69
N ALA A 33 -10.17 5.82 -2.55
CA ALA A 33 -11.13 6.72 -3.15
C ALA A 33 -12.00 6.00 -4.20
N THR A 34 -12.94 6.71 -4.83
CA THR A 34 -13.79 6.21 -5.92
C THR A 34 -13.00 5.67 -7.12
N THR A 35 -11.78 6.18 -7.33
CA THR A 35 -10.83 5.70 -8.35
C THR A 35 -10.07 4.44 -7.94
N GLY A 36 -10.32 3.93 -6.73
CA GLY A 36 -9.63 2.78 -6.16
C GLY A 36 -8.23 3.10 -5.64
N ILE A 37 -7.79 4.35 -5.66
CA ILE A 37 -6.46 4.75 -5.21
C ILE A 37 -6.49 5.16 -3.73
N ALA A 38 -5.55 4.66 -2.93
CA ALA A 38 -5.30 5.13 -1.57
C ALA A 38 -4.01 5.96 -1.57
N THR A 39 -4.10 7.22 -1.13
CA THR A 39 -2.96 8.14 -1.09
C THR A 39 -2.51 8.34 0.36
N SER A 40 -1.21 8.41 0.56
CA SER A 40 -0.61 8.57 1.89
C SER A 40 0.52 9.58 1.82
N SER A 41 0.58 10.48 2.79
CA SER A 41 1.70 11.41 3.00
C SER A 41 2.33 11.16 4.37
N SER A 42 3.66 11.31 4.46
CA SER A 42 4.40 11.20 5.72
C SER A 42 5.61 12.14 5.71
N GLY A 43 5.70 13.01 6.71
CA GLY A 43 6.85 13.91 6.89
C GLY A 43 8.16 13.17 7.16
N ALA A 44 8.10 11.98 7.77
CA ALA A 44 9.27 11.13 8.00
C ALA A 44 9.90 10.60 6.70
N ILE A 45 9.11 10.49 5.62
CA ILE A 45 9.59 10.13 4.29
C ILE A 45 10.26 11.34 3.62
N ALA A 46 9.69 12.54 3.79
CA ALA A 46 10.26 13.76 3.23
C ALA A 46 11.64 14.10 3.81
N ALA A 47 11.93 13.67 5.03
CA ALA A 47 13.22 13.89 5.70
C ALA A 47 14.37 13.00 5.21
N VAL A 48 14.12 12.05 4.29
CA VAL A 48 15.11 11.08 3.80
C VAL A 48 15.35 11.19 2.27
N THR A 49 15.25 12.39 1.72
CA THR A 49 15.62 12.77 0.34
C THR A 49 16.90 12.07 -0.14
N GLY A 50 16.89 11.57 -1.38
CA GLY A 50 18.03 10.87 -1.99
C GLY A 50 18.26 9.42 -1.50
N ASN A 51 17.40 8.89 -0.61
CA ASN A 51 17.47 7.48 -0.19
C ASN A 51 16.44 6.63 -0.94
N THR A 52 16.79 5.37 -1.20
CA THR A 52 15.84 4.35 -1.64
C THR A 52 15.08 3.81 -0.43
N LEU A 53 13.76 3.97 -0.46
CA LEU A 53 12.84 3.42 0.52
C LEU A 53 12.10 2.23 -0.04
N LYS A 54 11.53 1.41 0.84
CA LYS A 54 10.68 0.28 0.50
C LYS A 54 9.28 0.53 1.06
N PHE A 55 8.28 0.63 0.20
CA PHE A 55 6.87 0.71 0.60
C PHE A 55 6.20 -0.64 0.44
N CYS A 56 5.69 -1.20 1.54
CA CYS A 56 4.99 -2.48 1.57
C CYS A 56 3.52 -2.31 1.91
N VAL A 57 2.63 -2.88 1.10
CA VAL A 57 1.24 -3.10 1.51
C VAL A 57 1.20 -4.33 2.43
N THR A 58 0.62 -4.19 3.62
CA THR A 58 0.63 -5.24 4.65
C THR A 58 -0.76 -5.78 4.98
N ALA A 59 -1.83 -5.05 4.65
CA ALA A 59 -3.20 -5.54 4.77
C ALA A 59 -4.16 -4.75 3.88
N ILE A 60 -5.23 -5.41 3.42
CA ILE A 60 -6.38 -4.77 2.76
C ILE A 60 -7.66 -5.35 3.36
N THR A 61 -8.59 -4.48 3.77
CA THR A 61 -9.87 -4.89 4.40
C THR A 61 -11.03 -4.09 3.82
N LEU A 62 -12.13 -4.78 3.49
CA LEU A 62 -13.38 -4.17 3.01
C LEU A 62 -14.55 -4.91 3.64
N THR A 63 -15.49 -4.18 4.24
CA THR A 63 -16.67 -4.79 4.89
C THR A 63 -17.48 -5.62 3.89
N GLY A 64 -17.84 -6.85 4.27
CA GLY A 64 -18.60 -7.77 3.42
C GLY A 64 -17.78 -8.45 2.32
N ALA A 65 -16.47 -8.17 2.22
CA ALA A 65 -15.55 -8.88 1.35
C ALA A 65 -14.48 -9.58 2.21
N THR A 66 -14.30 -10.88 2.00
CA THR A 66 -13.15 -11.59 2.59
C THR A 66 -11.99 -11.41 1.62
N TRP A 67 -10.92 -10.74 2.07
CA TRP A 67 -9.69 -10.67 1.30
C TRP A 67 -9.21 -12.10 1.05
N ASN A 68 -9.25 -12.53 -0.21
CA ASN A 68 -8.83 -13.87 -0.61
C ASN A 68 -7.40 -13.82 -1.17
N PRO A 69 -6.39 -14.20 -0.38
CA PRO A 69 -5.00 -14.20 -0.81
C PRO A 69 -4.68 -15.23 -1.89
N ALA A 70 -5.61 -16.09 -2.33
CA ALA A 70 -5.40 -16.99 -3.46
C ALA A 70 -5.79 -16.35 -4.82
N ILE A 71 -6.73 -15.39 -4.82
CA ILE A 71 -7.18 -14.66 -6.03
C ILE A 71 -6.46 -13.32 -6.15
N TYR A 72 -6.23 -12.66 -5.01
CA TYR A 72 -5.41 -11.46 -4.88
C TYR A 72 -4.04 -11.79 -4.30
N ALA A 73 -3.58 -13.02 -4.53
CA ALA A 73 -2.22 -13.42 -4.19
C ALA A 73 -1.30 -12.27 -4.54
N PRO A 74 -0.49 -11.77 -3.59
CA PRO A 74 0.65 -10.93 -3.93
C PRO A 74 1.30 -11.68 -5.08
N THR A 75 1.21 -11.16 -6.30
CA THR A 75 1.87 -11.81 -7.42
C THR A 75 3.34 -11.65 -7.10
N THR A 76 3.88 -12.71 -6.50
CA THR A 76 5.28 -12.97 -6.21
C THR A 76 5.99 -11.87 -5.43
N LYS A 77 6.19 -11.96 -4.11
CA LYS A 77 7.29 -11.24 -3.41
C LYS A 77 7.33 -9.68 -3.56
N THR A 78 6.29 -9.04 -4.09
CA THR A 78 6.32 -7.65 -4.65
C THR A 78 5.23 -6.72 -4.10
N ASP A 79 4.63 -6.98 -2.94
CA ASP A 79 3.80 -5.95 -2.29
C ASP A 79 4.63 -4.81 -1.70
N CYS A 80 5.96 -5.00 -1.71
CA CYS A 80 6.97 -4.01 -1.39
C CYS A 80 7.57 -3.42 -2.67
N MET A 81 7.29 -2.15 -2.97
CA MET A 81 7.95 -1.42 -4.05
C MET A 81 9.11 -0.56 -3.51
N LEU A 82 10.23 -0.56 -4.22
CA LEU A 82 11.30 0.40 -3.96
C LEU A 82 10.93 1.74 -4.58
N TRP A 83 11.11 2.80 -3.81
CA TRP A 83 10.86 4.16 -4.24
C TRP A 83 12.04 5.03 -3.83
N THR A 84 12.66 5.69 -4.81
CA THR A 84 13.68 6.70 -4.54
C THR A 84 12.98 8.01 -4.30
N VAL A 85 13.16 8.58 -3.10
CA VAL A 85 12.65 9.92 -2.80
C VAL A 85 13.45 10.92 -3.65
N PRO A 86 12.81 11.68 -4.55
CA PRO A 86 13.48 12.70 -5.37
C PRO A 86 14.20 13.73 -4.51
#